data_AF-A2FKI6-F1
#
_entry.id   AF-A2FKI6-F1
#
_cell.length_a   1.000
_cell.length_b   1.000
_cell.length_c   1.000
_cell.angle_alpha   90.00
_cell.angle_beta   90.00
_cell.angle_gamma   90.00
#
_symmetry.space_group_name_H-M   'P 1'
#
loop_
_entity.id
_entity.type
_entity.pdbx_description
1 polymer ?
#
loop_
_entity_poly.entity_id
_entity_poly.type
_entity_poly.pdbx_seq_one_letter_code
_entity_poly.pdbx_strand_id
1 'polypeptide(L)' 'MYNDLERFISFTEREGFDKDQLILSSLYPYNCDFSLLELCCYHGAVDCFKLLLTNKLLWGNSSSFCSRK' A
#
# COMPACT_ATOMS: atom_id res chain seq x y z
N MET A 1 16.72 8.69 -7.85
CA MET A 1 15.25 8.55 -7.81
C MET A 1 14.92 7.17 -7.26
N TYR A 2 15.02 7.00 -5.94
CA TYR A 2 14.81 5.76 -5.17
C TYR A 2 14.02 6.03 -3.87
N ASN A 3 13.46 7.24 -3.75
CA ASN A 3 13.22 7.86 -2.44
C ASN A 3 11.77 7.76 -1.96
N ASP A 4 10.84 7.25 -2.76
CA ASP A 4 9.44 7.11 -2.32
C ASP A 4 9.22 5.79 -1.56
N LEU A 5 9.97 4.73 -1.92
CA LEU A 5 9.87 3.43 -1.25
C LEU A 5 10.47 3.47 0.16
N GLU A 6 11.71 3.96 0.33
CA GLU A 6 12.35 4.09 1.66
C GLU A 6 11.54 5.01 2.60
N ARG A 7 10.97 6.07 2.03
CA ARG A 7 10.10 6.99 2.77
C ARG A 7 8.77 6.34 3.15
N PHE A 8 8.25 5.44 2.31
CA PHE A 8 7.07 4.65 2.63
C PHE A 8 7.37 3.59 3.69
N ILE A 9 8.50 2.88 3.59
CA ILE A 9 8.96 1.89 4.58
C ILE A 9 9.05 2.52 5.97
N SER A 10 9.81 3.62 6.08
CA SER A 10 9.94 4.37 7.33
C SER A 10 8.61 4.95 7.86
N PHE A 11 7.63 5.19 6.98
CA PHE A 11 6.28 5.57 7.38
C PHE A 11 5.50 4.39 7.95
N THR A 12 5.61 3.20 7.34
CA THR A 12 4.93 1.98 7.80
C THR A 12 5.55 1.36 9.06
N GLU A 13 6.85 1.54 9.28
CA GLU A 13 7.57 1.06 10.47
C GLU A 13 7.38 1.95 11.71
N ARG A 14 6.75 3.12 11.56
CA ARG A 14 6.46 4.00 12.68
C ARG A 14 5.38 3.39 13.58
N GLU A 15 5.65 3.34 14.89
CA GLU A 15 4.63 2.98 15.90
C GLU A 15 3.42 3.93 15.78
N GLY A 16 2.25 3.36 15.48
CA GLY A 16 1.01 4.09 15.23
C GLY A 16 0.57 4.15 13.76
N PHE A 17 1.29 3.51 12.84
CA PHE A 17 0.80 3.30 11.48
C PHE A 17 -0.39 2.33 11.49
N ASP A 18 -1.56 2.82 11.08
CA ASP A 18 -2.75 2.00 10.93
C ASP A 18 -2.90 1.60 9.45
N LYS A 19 -2.70 0.30 9.17
CA LYS A 19 -2.78 -0.26 7.81
C LYS A 19 -4.20 -0.24 7.24
N ASP A 20 -5.20 -0.23 8.12
CA ASP A 20 -6.62 -0.23 7.79
C ASP A 20 -7.15 1.21 7.79
N GLN A 21 -6.25 2.21 7.91
CA GLN A 21 -6.59 3.61 7.82
C GLN A 21 -7.19 3.91 6.46
N LEU A 22 -8.41 4.42 6.52
CA LEU A 22 -9.14 4.93 5.38
C LEU A 22 -8.68 6.35 5.08
N ILE A 23 -8.20 6.56 3.87
CA ILE A 23 -7.75 7.86 3.38
C ILE A 23 -8.87 8.47 2.54
N LEU A 24 -9.50 9.49 3.10
CA LEU A 24 -10.47 10.33 2.42
C LEU A 24 -9.71 11.50 1.78
N SER A 25 -9.55 11.47 0.45
CA SER A 25 -8.85 12.52 -0.28
C SER A 25 -9.68 12.99 -1.46
N SER A 26 -9.84 14.31 -1.58
CA SER A 26 -10.49 14.94 -2.73
C SER A 26 -9.70 14.81 -4.03
N LEU A 27 -8.49 14.23 -3.98
CA LEU A 27 -7.65 13.98 -5.15
C LEU A 27 -8.17 12.81 -6.00
N TYR A 28 -9.04 11.96 -5.45
CA TYR A 28 -9.64 10.85 -6.17
C TYR A 28 -11.07 11.19 -6.59
N PRO A 29 -11.49 10.84 -7.82
CA PRO A 29 -12.80 11.21 -8.37
C PRO A 29 -13.98 10.52 -7.67
N TYR A 30 -13.70 9.52 -6.84
CA TYR A 30 -14.68 8.86 -6.01
C TYR A 30 -14.49 9.33 -4.57
N ASN A 31 -15.54 9.89 -3.96
CA ASN A 31 -15.59 10.21 -2.53
C ASN A 31 -15.73 8.92 -1.69
N CYS A 32 -14.93 7.90 -2.03
CA CYS A 32 -14.81 6.67 -1.29
C CYS A 32 -13.64 6.76 -0.34
N ASP A 33 -13.84 6.15 0.82
CA ASP A 33 -12.78 5.80 1.73
C ASP A 33 -11.87 4.78 1.04
N PHE A 34 -10.64 5.16 0.73
CA PHE A 34 -9.67 4.24 0.14
C PHE A 34 -8.74 3.71 1.22
N SER A 35 -8.55 2.40 1.23
CA SER A 35 -7.46 1.80 2.00
C SER A 35 -6.10 2.05 1.32
N LEU A 36 -5.01 2.02 2.10
CA LEU A 36 -3.65 2.08 1.56
C LEU A 36 -3.38 0.99 0.49
N LEU A 37 -3.98 -0.19 0.66
CA LEU A 37 -3.92 -1.28 -0.32
C LEU A 37 -4.58 -0.90 -1.65
N GLU A 38 -5.77 -0.30 -1.61
CA GLU A 38 -6.47 0.15 -2.82
C GLU A 38 -5.74 1.30 -3.52
N LEU A 39 -5.14 2.21 -2.77
CA LEU A 39 -4.28 3.26 -3.32
C LEU A 39 -3.05 2.68 -4.02
N CYS A 40 -2.43 1.64 -3.44
CA CYS A 40 -1.33 0.93 -4.09
C CYS A 40 -1.78 0.24 -5.38
N CYS A 41 -2.97 -0.39 -5.39
CA CYS A 41 -3.55 -1.00 -6.59
C CYS A 41 -3.89 0.04 -7.67
N TYR A 42 -4.43 1.20 -7.28
CA TYR A 42 -4.81 2.28 -8.20
C TYR A 42 -3.58 2.86 -8.93
N HIS A 43 -2.47 3.02 -8.22
CA HIS A 43 -1.21 3.54 -8.76
C HIS A 43 -0.28 2.47 -9.33
N GLY A 44 -0.64 1.19 -9.23
CA GLY A 44 0.22 0.08 -9.66
C GLY A 44 1.50 -0.09 -8.83
N ALA A 45 1.50 0.38 -7.57
CA ALA A 45 2.63 0.30 -6.65
C ALA A 45 2.74 -1.09 -6.01
N VAL A 46 3.15 -2.08 -6.80
CA VAL A 46 3.27 -3.50 -6.39
C VAL A 46 4.21 -3.69 -5.20
N ASP A 47 5.30 -2.92 -5.12
CA ASP A 47 6.28 -3.08 -4.03
C ASP A 47 5.78 -2.50 -2.72
N CYS A 48 4.99 -1.43 -2.73
CA CYS A 48 4.29 -0.93 -1.54
C CYS A 48 3.26 -1.94 -1.03
N PHE A 49 2.54 -2.60 -1.94
CA PHE A 49 1.61 -3.68 -1.59
C PHE A 49 2.33 -4.84 -0.90
N LYS A 50 3.48 -5.28 -1.43
CA LYS A 50 4.33 -6.29 -0.79
C LYS A 50 4.80 -5.84 0.58
N LEU A 51 5.22 -4.59 0.77
CA LEU A 51 5.65 -4.07 2.07
C LEU A 51 4.53 -4.11 3.13
N LEU A 52 3.33 -3.67 2.75
CA LEU A 52 2.14 -3.73 3.62
C LEU A 52 1.79 -5.17 4.03
N LEU A 53 1.99 -6.14 3.13
CA LEU A 53 1.75 -7.56 3.41
C LEU A 53 2.91 -8.25 4.14
N THR A 54 4.17 -7.85 3.90
CA THR A 54 5.37 -8.51 4.48
C THR A 54 5.48 -8.25 5.98
N ASN A 55 4.96 -7.11 6.46
CA ASN A 55 4.75 -6.88 7.89
C ASN A 55 3.81 -7.93 8.54
N LYS A 56 3.05 -8.70 7.76
CA LYS A 56 2.07 -9.70 8.23
C LYS A 56 2.61 -11.14 8.33
N LEU A 57 3.92 -11.34 8.42
CA LEU A 57 4.63 -12.62 8.56
C LEU A 57 5.11 -13.21 7.22
N LEU A 58 6.30 -13.82 7.29
CA LEU A 58 6.94 -14.67 6.28
C LEU A 58 5.92 -15.57 5.56
N TRP A 59 5.47 -15.19 4.36
CA TRP A 59 4.77 -16.10 3.47
C TRP A 59 5.54 -16.28 2.18
N GLY A 60 5.98 -17.51 1.98
CA GLY A 60 6.66 -17.97 0.79
C GLY A 60 5.83 -17.81 -0.46
N ASN A 61 6.57 -17.75 -1.56
CA ASN A 61 6.22 -18.05 -2.95
C ASN A 61 4.74 -18.04 -3.36
N SER A 62 4.54 -17.30 -4.45
CA SER A 62 3.55 -17.51 -5.51
C SER A 62 2.35 -16.58 -5.52
N SER A 63 2.43 -15.72 -6.53
CA SER A 63 1.43 -15.53 -7.60
C SER A 63 0.28 -14.55 -7.37
N SER A 64 0.26 -13.61 -8.32
CA SER A 64 -0.94 -13.05 -8.96
C SER A 64 -1.93 -12.31 -8.07
N PHE A 65 -1.57 -11.10 -7.63
CA PHE A 65 -2.57 -10.09 -7.31
C PHE A 65 -2.11 -8.70 -7.77
N CYS A 66 -1.89 -8.57 -9.07
CA CYS A 66 -1.94 -7.26 -9.74
C CYS A 66 -2.29 -7.46 -11.22
N SER A 67 -3.44 -8.08 -11.48
CA SER A 67 -4.07 -8.09 -12.81
C SER A 67 -5.44 -7.47 -12.69
N ARG A 68 -5.46 -6.14 -12.56
CA ARG A 68 -6.63 -5.35 -12.95
C ARG A 68 -6.21 -3.95 -13.41
N LYS A 69 -5.29 -3.91 -14.38
CA LYS A 69 -5.38 -3.09 -15.59
C LYS A 69 -4.33 -3.55 -16.59
#